data_AF-A0A1G7GIX0-F1
#
_entry.id   AF-A0A1G7GIX0-F1
#
_cell.length_a   1.000
_cell.length_b   1.000
_cell.length_c   1.000
_cell.angle_alpha   90.00
_cell.angle_beta   90.00
_cell.angle_gamma   90.00
#
_symmetry.space_group_name_H-M   'P 1'
#
loop_
_entity.id
_entity.type
_entity.pdbx_description
1 polymer ?
#
loop_
_entity_poly.entity_id
_entity_poly.type
_entity_poly.pdbx_seq_one_letter_code
_entity_poly.pdbx_strand_id
1 'polypeptide(L)'
;MGMEKYMGYEAKAPKQRPERLLPEINIAETLFHVDIEKLEFRQVGDPSNRMPIIGAKEEMGFSHFFFDTKTKNLFTGDTKMPDGIPGHVRIVLLPPLKELDPIGLARQQGLPDEFHNNNRSLKEKTIVFSKKNEPKPQQQPAIKKPRRQKL
;
A
#
# COMPACT_ATOMS: atom_id res chain seq x y z
N MET A 1 -6.01 46.79 -18.92
CA MET A 1 -6.22 46.10 -20.22
C MET A 1 -5.58 44.73 -20.07
N GLY A 2 -6.40 43.68 -19.83
CA GLY A 2 -5.92 42.37 -19.41
C GLY A 2 -5.28 41.55 -20.55
N MET A 3 -4.21 40.82 -20.23
CA MET A 3 -3.43 39.98 -21.17
C MET A 3 -4.17 38.71 -21.65
N GLU A 4 -5.50 38.64 -21.48
CA GLU A 4 -6.30 37.45 -21.78
C GLU A 4 -6.61 37.29 -23.28
N LYS A 5 -6.42 38.35 -24.08
CA LYS A 5 -6.80 38.36 -25.51
C LYS A 5 -5.74 37.85 -26.49
N TYR A 6 -4.52 37.51 -26.03
CA TYR A 6 -3.41 37.21 -26.95
C TYR A 6 -3.17 35.72 -27.28
N MET A 7 -3.90 34.78 -26.66
CA MET A 7 -3.61 33.35 -26.83
C MET A 7 -4.70 32.52 -27.56
N GLY A 8 -5.87 33.09 -27.88
CA GLY A 8 -6.88 32.42 -28.72
C GLY A 8 -7.39 31.05 -28.22
N TYR A 9 -7.07 30.66 -26.98
CA TYR A 9 -7.40 29.37 -26.39
C TYR A 9 -8.30 29.58 -25.18
N GLU A 10 -9.61 29.35 -25.36
CA GLU A 10 -10.52 29.17 -24.22
C GLU A 10 -10.27 27.76 -23.66
N ALA A 11 -9.49 27.67 -22.58
CA ALA A 11 -9.36 26.41 -21.85
C ALA A 11 -10.73 26.06 -21.24
N LYS A 12 -11.48 25.18 -21.92
CA LYS A 12 -12.70 24.60 -21.34
C LYS A 12 -12.32 23.87 -20.06
N ALA A 13 -12.99 24.21 -18.97
CA ALA A 13 -12.78 23.54 -17.69
C ALA A 13 -12.95 22.01 -17.87
N PRO A 14 -12.07 21.20 -17.28
CA PRO A 14 -12.16 19.75 -17.40
C PRO A 14 -13.50 19.25 -16.84
N LYS A 15 -14.13 18.32 -17.56
CA LYS A 15 -15.41 17.72 -17.17
C LYS A 15 -15.18 16.76 -16.00
N GLN A 16 -15.42 17.22 -14.77
CA GLN A 16 -15.31 16.43 -13.55
C GLN A 16 -16.71 16.05 -13.04
N ARG A 17 -16.91 14.78 -12.64
CA ARG A 17 -18.17 14.34 -12.02
C ARG A 17 -18.15 14.60 -10.51
N PRO A 18 -19.23 15.14 -9.90
CA PRO A 18 -19.24 15.43 -8.46
C PRO A 18 -19.12 14.17 -7.59
N GLU A 19 -19.69 13.04 -8.04
CA GLU A 19 -19.59 11.75 -7.36
C GLU A 19 -18.82 10.75 -8.22
N ARG A 20 -17.79 10.12 -7.63
CA ARG A 20 -17.06 9.00 -8.22
C ARG A 20 -17.00 7.85 -7.22
N LEU A 21 -16.99 6.62 -7.73
CA LEU A 21 -16.73 5.45 -6.90
C LEU A 21 -15.23 5.39 -6.61
N LEU A 22 -14.87 5.27 -5.33
CA LEU A 22 -13.48 5.09 -4.93
C LEU A 22 -13.07 3.64 -5.17
N PRO A 23 -11.90 3.38 -5.77
CA PRO A 23 -11.40 2.03 -5.91
C PRO A 23 -11.15 1.39 -4.54
N GLU A 24 -11.38 0.09 -4.45
CA GLU A 24 -11.15 -0.70 -3.24
C GLU A 24 -9.88 -1.55 -3.39
N ILE A 25 -9.09 -1.64 -2.32
CA ILE A 25 -7.91 -2.49 -2.24
C ILE A 25 -7.97 -3.35 -0.98
N ASN A 26 -7.55 -4.60 -1.09
CA ASN A 26 -7.38 -5.50 0.05
C ASN A 26 -5.93 -5.44 0.52
N ILE A 27 -5.73 -4.96 1.75
CA ILE A 27 -4.44 -4.91 2.42
C ILE A 27 -4.51 -5.86 3.61
N ALA A 28 -3.83 -7.00 3.50
CA ALA A 28 -3.75 -8.03 4.55
C ALA A 28 -5.14 -8.36 5.16
N GLU A 29 -6.09 -8.74 4.30
CA GLU A 29 -7.48 -9.13 4.64
C GLU A 29 -8.36 -7.97 5.11
N THR A 30 -7.91 -6.73 5.01
CA THR A 30 -8.69 -5.53 5.32
C THR A 30 -8.95 -4.72 4.05
N LEU A 31 -10.22 -4.38 3.80
CA LEU A 31 -10.63 -3.57 2.64
C LEU A 31 -10.53 -2.07 2.94
N PHE A 32 -9.92 -1.34 2.01
CA PHE A 32 -9.80 0.11 2.04
C PHE A 32 -10.26 0.72 0.73
N HIS A 33 -10.96 1.85 0.81
CA HIS A 33 -11.09 2.78 -0.30
C HIS A 33 -9.79 3.56 -0.46
N VAL A 34 -9.34 3.70 -1.70
CA VAL A 34 -8.19 4.54 -2.06
C VAL A 34 -8.71 5.89 -2.56
N ASP A 35 -8.28 6.97 -1.91
CA ASP A 35 -8.61 8.33 -2.30
C ASP A 35 -7.31 9.10 -2.55
N ILE A 36 -6.85 9.10 -3.81
CA ILE A 36 -5.61 9.81 -4.19
C ILE A 36 -5.78 11.32 -4.12
N GLU A 37 -6.99 11.83 -4.32
CA GLU A 37 -7.26 13.26 -4.20
C GLU A 37 -6.95 13.77 -2.79
N LYS A 38 -7.25 12.96 -1.77
CA LYS A 38 -6.92 13.22 -0.35
C LYS A 38 -5.64 12.55 0.14
N LEU A 39 -4.97 11.77 -0.72
CA LEU A 39 -3.79 10.98 -0.40
C LEU A 39 -3.97 10.05 0.82
N GLU A 40 -5.12 9.39 0.93
CA GLU A 40 -5.45 8.48 2.05
C GLU A 40 -6.07 7.14 1.61
N PHE A 41 -5.81 6.11 2.41
CA PHE A 41 -6.61 4.88 2.47
C PHE A 41 -7.64 5.02 3.59
N ARG A 42 -8.90 4.69 3.31
CA ARG A 42 -10.00 4.73 4.29
C ARG A 42 -10.65 3.36 4.39
N GLN A 43 -10.72 2.78 5.59
CA GLN A 43 -11.28 1.44 5.76
C GLN A 43 -12.78 1.42 5.42
N VAL A 44 -13.24 0.43 4.63
CA VAL A 44 -14.64 0.34 4.15
C VAL A 44 -15.64 0.19 5.31
N GLY A 45 -15.26 -0.55 6.36
CA GLY A 45 -16.10 -0.77 7.55
C GLY A 45 -15.84 0.19 8.72
N ASP A 46 -14.82 1.05 8.64
CA ASP A 46 -14.48 2.00 9.69
C ASP A 46 -13.86 3.27 9.08
N PRO A 47 -14.69 4.25 8.67
CA PRO A 47 -14.22 5.48 8.04
C PRO A 47 -13.33 6.37 8.92
N SER A 48 -13.28 6.10 10.22
CA SER A 48 -12.39 6.80 11.16
C SER A 48 -10.96 6.25 11.08
N ASN A 49 -10.79 4.98 10.71
CA ASN A 49 -9.49 4.39 10.45
C ASN A 49 -8.98 4.84 9.07
N ARG A 50 -8.01 5.75 9.10
CA ARG A 50 -7.40 6.36 7.91
C ARG A 50 -5.89 6.21 7.96
N MET A 51 -5.32 6.01 6.80
CA MET A 51 -3.88 5.80 6.62
C MET A 51 -3.37 6.67 5.47
N PRO A 52 -2.36 7.53 5.67
CA PRO A 52 -1.83 8.36 4.59
C PRO A 52 -1.06 7.52 3.57
N ILE A 53 -1.27 7.77 2.29
CA ILE A 53 -0.52 7.14 1.18
C ILE A 53 0.94 7.60 1.17
N ILE A 54 1.19 8.85 1.59
CA ILE A 54 2.52 9.50 1.63
C ILE A 54 3.50 8.80 2.58
N GLY A 55 2.99 7.96 3.50
CA GLY A 55 3.85 7.17 4.41
C GLY A 55 4.65 6.05 3.73
N ALA A 56 4.43 5.80 2.43
CA ALA A 56 5.15 4.77 1.69
C ALA A 56 6.59 5.20 1.36
N LYS A 57 7.56 4.34 1.66
CA LYS A 57 8.95 4.48 1.25
C LYS A 57 9.11 3.98 -0.18
N GLU A 58 9.87 4.70 -0.99
CA GLU A 58 10.22 4.26 -2.33
C GLU A 58 11.59 3.58 -2.31
N GLU A 59 11.64 2.32 -2.73
CA GLU A 59 12.88 1.54 -2.82
C GLU A 59 12.84 0.71 -4.10
N MET A 60 13.92 0.78 -4.89
CA MET A 60 14.05 0.06 -6.17
C MET A 60 12.89 0.30 -7.15
N GLY A 61 12.29 1.49 -7.13
CA GLY A 61 11.18 1.88 -8.03
C GLY A 61 9.81 1.38 -7.60
N PHE A 62 9.68 0.85 -6.37
CA PHE A 62 8.40 0.48 -5.80
C PHE A 62 8.16 1.21 -4.48
N SER A 63 6.92 1.69 -4.30
CA SER A 63 6.46 2.23 -3.03
C SER A 63 6.04 1.09 -2.11
N HIS A 64 6.48 1.09 -0.86
CA HIS A 64 6.09 0.10 0.13
C HIS A 64 5.92 0.72 1.52
N PHE A 65 5.15 0.06 2.38
CA PHE A 65 5.03 0.43 3.79
C PHE A 65 4.85 -0.80 4.68
N PHE A 66 5.06 -0.60 5.98
CA PHE A 66 4.78 -1.62 6.99
C PHE A 66 3.35 -1.45 7.50
N PHE A 67 2.56 -2.51 7.39
CA PHE A 67 1.18 -2.56 7.84
C PHE A 67 1.06 -3.41 9.10
N ASP A 68 0.44 -2.87 10.13
CA ASP A 68 0.10 -3.60 11.35
C ASP A 68 -1.31 -4.19 11.22
N THR A 69 -1.38 -5.52 11.20
CA THR A 69 -2.65 -6.27 11.09
C THR A 69 -3.53 -6.18 12.34
N LYS A 70 -3.00 -5.78 13.50
CA LYS A 70 -3.77 -5.60 14.74
C LYS A 70 -4.52 -4.27 14.73
N THR A 71 -3.81 -3.19 14.42
CA THR A 71 -4.36 -1.83 14.36
C THR A 71 -5.00 -1.52 13.01
N LYS A 72 -4.72 -2.32 11.99
CA LYS A 72 -5.13 -2.14 10.60
C LYS A 72 -4.68 -0.78 10.05
N ASN A 73 -3.46 -0.37 10.39
CA ASN A 73 -2.89 0.92 10.02
C ASN A 73 -1.37 0.79 9.78
N LEU A 74 -0.68 1.91 9.49
CA LEU A 74 0.78 1.96 9.40
C LEU A 74 1.40 1.49 10.72
N PHE A 75 2.37 0.61 10.58
CA PHE A 75 3.21 0.25 11.70
C PHE A 75 4.17 1.40 12.04
N THR A 76 4.08 1.90 13.26
CA THR A 76 4.90 3.03 13.76
C THR A 76 6.06 2.59 14.66
N GLY A 77 6.24 1.27 14.86
CA GLY A 77 7.36 0.74 15.66
C GLY A 77 8.69 0.82 14.93
N ASP A 78 9.78 0.53 15.66
CA ASP A 78 11.12 0.56 15.07
C ASP A 78 11.26 -0.49 13.96
N THR A 79 11.71 -0.07 12.78
CA THR A 79 11.98 -0.97 11.65
C THR A 79 13.32 -1.69 11.74
N LYS A 80 14.23 -1.22 12.62
CA LYS A 80 15.56 -1.79 12.85
C LYS A 80 15.58 -2.76 14.03
N MET A 81 14.57 -3.61 14.15
CA MET A 81 14.53 -4.57 15.26
C MET A 81 15.58 -5.66 15.06
N PRO A 82 16.45 -5.94 16.06
CA PRO A 82 17.43 -7.02 15.98
C PRO A 82 16.76 -8.40 15.84
N ASP A 83 15.54 -8.54 16.33
CA ASP A 83 14.73 -9.77 16.26
C ASP A 83 13.92 -9.91 14.96
N GLY A 84 14.01 -8.92 14.06
CA GLY A 84 13.28 -8.88 12.79
C GLY A 84 11.86 -8.31 12.88
N ILE A 85 11.13 -8.40 11.77
CA ILE A 85 9.76 -7.83 11.63
C ILE A 85 8.77 -8.63 12.50
N PRO A 86 7.97 -7.98 13.37
CA PRO A 86 7.00 -8.67 14.20
C PRO A 86 5.98 -9.48 13.38
N GLY A 87 5.50 -10.60 13.92
CA GLY A 87 4.59 -11.51 13.20
C GLY A 87 3.22 -10.91 12.82
N HIS A 88 2.84 -9.77 13.39
CA HIS A 88 1.63 -9.01 13.06
C HIS A 88 1.86 -7.91 12.01
N VAL A 89 3.12 -7.69 11.61
CA VAL A 89 3.49 -6.67 10.62
C VAL A 89 3.66 -7.33 9.26
N ARG A 90 3.16 -6.66 8.22
CA ARG A 90 3.28 -7.07 6.81
C ARG A 90 3.96 -5.96 6.02
N ILE A 91 4.77 -6.34 5.03
CA ILE A 91 5.28 -5.38 4.04
C ILE A 91 4.27 -5.35 2.90
N VAL A 92 3.71 -4.17 2.65
CA VAL A 92 2.72 -3.94 1.59
C VAL A 92 3.42 -3.21 0.46
N LEU A 93 3.41 -3.82 -0.73
CA LEU A 93 3.88 -3.18 -1.96
C LEU A 93 2.71 -2.43 -2.59
N LEU A 94 2.88 -1.13 -2.81
CA LEU A 94 1.91 -0.30 -3.49
C LEU A 94 2.20 -0.26 -5.00
N PRO A 95 1.17 -0.54 -5.83
CA PRO A 95 1.21 -0.19 -7.23
C PRO A 95 1.41 1.33 -7.42
N PRO A 96 1.86 1.76 -8.61
CA PRO A 96 1.88 3.16 -8.98
C PRO A 96 0.52 3.84 -8.74
N LEU A 97 0.54 5.10 -8.29
CA LEU A 97 -0.67 5.89 -8.02
C LEU A 97 -1.67 5.91 -9.19
N LYS A 98 -1.15 6.00 -10.42
CA LYS A 98 -1.94 5.95 -11.66
C LYS A 98 -2.72 4.64 -11.84
N GLU A 99 -2.28 3.54 -11.22
CA GLU A 99 -2.96 2.25 -11.23
C GLU A 99 -3.95 2.18 -10.08
N LEU A 100 -3.62 2.73 -8.91
CA LEU A 100 -4.50 2.69 -7.74
C LEU A 100 -5.79 3.51 -7.93
N ASP A 101 -5.68 4.75 -8.39
CA ASP A 101 -6.83 5.63 -8.59
C ASP A 101 -6.55 6.65 -9.72
N PRO A 102 -6.71 6.23 -10.99
CA PRO A 102 -6.42 7.07 -12.15
C PRO A 102 -7.25 8.35 -12.19
N ILE A 103 -8.52 8.27 -11.73
CA ILE A 103 -9.42 9.42 -11.70
C ILE A 103 -8.99 10.40 -10.61
N GLY A 104 -8.71 9.90 -9.40
CA GLY A 104 -8.20 10.74 -8.31
C GLY A 104 -6.90 11.44 -8.68
N LEU A 105 -5.98 10.74 -9.35
CA LEU A 105 -4.74 11.32 -9.85
C LEU A 105 -4.98 12.40 -10.92
N ALA A 106 -5.90 12.16 -11.86
CA ALA A 106 -6.24 13.15 -12.89
C ALA A 106 -6.78 14.43 -12.25
N ARG A 107 -7.69 14.31 -11.28
CA ARG A 107 -8.26 15.45 -10.55
C ARG A 107 -7.21 16.21 -9.76
N GLN A 108 -6.33 15.50 -9.06
CA GLN A 108 -5.22 16.10 -8.33
C GLN A 108 -4.31 16.94 -9.25
N GLN A 109 -4.20 16.56 -10.53
CA GLN A 109 -3.43 17.26 -11.56
C GLN A 109 -4.23 18.33 -12.32
N GLY A 110 -5.51 18.55 -11.99
CA GLY A 110 -6.39 19.47 -12.71
C GLY A 110 -6.79 18.98 -14.11
N LEU A 111 -6.72 17.68 -14.36
CA LEU A 111 -7.00 17.05 -15.64
C LEU A 111 -8.43 16.45 -15.66
N PRO A 112 -8.99 16.16 -16.86
CA PRO A 112 -10.27 15.46 -16.98
C PRO A 112 -10.22 14.04 -16.38
N ASP A 113 -11.34 13.56 -15.85
CA ASP A 113 -11.45 12.22 -15.21
C ASP A 113 -10.94 11.08 -16.10
N GLU A 114 -11.04 11.23 -17.43
CA GLU A 114 -10.66 10.23 -18.43
C GLU A 114 -9.15 10.24 -18.77
N PHE A 115 -8.37 11.18 -18.23
CA PHE A 115 -6.98 11.40 -18.64
C PHE A 115 -6.09 10.18 -18.42
N HIS A 116 -6.24 9.50 -17.28
CA HIS A 116 -5.47 8.29 -16.94
C HIS A 116 -6.26 6.99 -17.16
N ASN A 117 -7.41 7.03 -17.86
CA ASN A 117 -8.20 5.83 -18.15
C ASN A 117 -7.46 4.92 -19.14
N ASN A 118 -6.57 4.09 -18.60
CA ASN A 118 -6.08 2.90 -19.27
C ASN A 118 -7.06 1.77 -18.94
N ASN A 119 -7.71 1.19 -19.96
CA ASN A 119 -8.56 0.00 -19.86
C ASN A 119 -7.85 -1.20 -19.21
N ARG A 120 -7.68 -1.23 -17.88
CA ARG A 120 -7.10 -2.36 -17.15
C ARG A 120 -7.84 -2.59 -15.84
N SER A 121 -8.59 -3.70 -15.83
CA SER A 121 -9.22 -4.29 -14.65
C SER A 121 -8.23 -4.39 -13.47
N LEU A 122 -8.47 -3.64 -12.40
CA LEU A 122 -7.63 -3.61 -11.18
C LEU A 122 -7.79 -4.84 -10.28
N LYS A 123 -8.31 -5.96 -10.79
CA LYS A 123 -8.79 -7.02 -9.90
C LYS A 123 -7.70 -7.86 -9.21
N GLU A 124 -6.40 -7.81 -9.55
CA GLU A 124 -5.51 -8.93 -9.16
C GLU A 124 -4.05 -8.64 -8.74
N LYS A 125 -3.61 -7.40 -8.44
CA LYS A 125 -2.19 -7.16 -8.07
C LYS A 125 -1.97 -6.35 -6.79
N THR A 126 -2.34 -6.90 -5.64
CA THR A 126 -1.70 -6.53 -4.37
C THR A 126 -0.86 -7.71 -3.91
N ILE A 127 0.45 -7.63 -4.14
CA ILE A 127 1.40 -8.67 -3.72
C ILE A 127 1.75 -8.38 -2.26
N VAL A 128 1.12 -9.09 -1.34
CA VAL A 128 1.49 -9.07 0.08
C VAL A 128 2.62 -10.06 0.30
N PHE A 129 3.82 -9.56 0.62
CA PHE A 129 4.92 -10.42 1.04
C PHE A 129 4.79 -10.71 2.53
N SER A 130 4.49 -11.96 2.86
CA SER A 130 4.51 -12.47 4.23
C SER A 130 5.64 -13.48 4.35
N LYS A 131 6.61 -13.24 5.25
CA LYS A 131 7.65 -14.22 5.52
C LYS A 131 6.97 -15.47 6.09
N LYS A 132 7.00 -16.58 5.35
CA LYS A 132 6.62 -17.89 5.90
C LYS A 132 7.60 -18.16 7.04
N ASN A 133 7.10 -18.25 8.27
CA ASN A 133 7.87 -18.83 9.36
C ASN A 133 8.06 -20.30 9.01
N GLU A 134 9.23 -20.66 8.46
CA GLU A 134 9.66 -22.05 8.49
C GLU A 134 9.77 -22.45 9.96
N PRO A 135 9.18 -23.58 10.37
CA PRO A 135 9.35 -24.07 11.73
C PRO A 135 10.84 -24.34 11.95
N LYS A 136 11.43 -23.69 12.96
CA LYS A 136 12.78 -24.01 13.43
C LYS A 136 12.87 -25.53 13.63
N PRO A 137 13.87 -26.23 13.07
CA PRO A 137 14.04 -27.65 13.34
C PRO A 137 14.19 -27.85 14.84
N GLN A 138 13.26 -28.61 15.42
CA GLN A 138 13.32 -29.01 16.81
C GLN A 138 14.59 -29.83 17.03
N GLN A 139 15.31 -29.46 18.09
CA GLN A 139 16.57 -30.06 18.52
C GLN A 139 16.40 -31.57 18.74
N GLN A 140 17.22 -32.39 18.08
CA GLN A 140 17.41 -33.77 18.52
C GLN A 140 18.29 -33.74 19.79
N PRO A 141 17.88 -34.36 20.90
CA PRO A 141 18.72 -34.44 22.09
C PRO A 141 19.97 -35.26 21.78
N ALA A 142 21.14 -34.71 22.10
CA ALA A 142 22.42 -35.37 21.96
C ALA A 142 22.43 -36.70 22.73
N ILE A 143 22.54 -37.81 22.00
CA ILE A 143 22.76 -39.14 22.55
C ILE A 143 24.11 -39.11 23.29
N LYS A 144 24.07 -39.10 24.62
CA LYS A 144 25.25 -39.27 25.47
C LYS A 144 25.82 -40.67 25.22
N LYS A 145 26.97 -40.75 24.55
CA LYS A 145 27.73 -42.01 24.41
C LYS A 145 28.14 -42.52 25.80
N PRO A 146 27.97 -43.83 26.10
CA PRO A 146 28.43 -44.38 27.37
C PRO A 146 29.96 -44.42 27.43
N ARG A 147 30.46 -44.01 28.59
CA ARG A 147 31.86 -44.01 29.02
C ARG A 147 32.34 -45.46 29.07
N ARG A 148 33.21 -45.88 28.14
CA ARG A 148 33.91 -47.17 28.26
C ARG A 148 34.81 -47.11 29.49
N GLN A 149 34.44 -47.89 30.52
CA GLN A 149 35.31 -48.23 31.62
C GLN A 149 36.38 -49.22 31.15
N LYS A 150 37.52 -49.13 31.84
CA LYS A 150 38.82 -49.78 31.59
C LYS A 150 38.75 -51.31 31.55
N LEU A 151 39.75 -51.90 30.89
CA LEU A 151 40.61 -52.95 31.45
C LEU A 151 42.02 -52.77 30.87
#